data_AF-A0A015L9S5-F1
#
_entry.id   AF-A0A015L9S5-F1
#
_cell.length_a   1.000
_cell.length_b   1.000
_cell.length_c   1.000
_cell.angle_alpha   90.00
_cell.angle_beta   90.00
_cell.angle_gamma   90.00
#
_symmetry.space_group_name_H-M   'P 1'
#
loop_
_entity.id
_entity.type
_entity.pdbx_description
1 polymer ?
#
loop_
_entity_poly.entity_id
_entity_poly.type
_entity_poly.pdbx_seq_one_letter_code
_entity_poly.pdbx_strand_id
1 'polypeptide(L)'
;MGRHPKNQPSKTSVQNGSPTISTYEKYKEIKRKYRELKKMNNELNEEYGRAIKEARKCKDERDSLLEKLATNYVNEESTSFMDHQRRLKNPLIAYNERPTTQIARNIVNDIPAVSSSSAAKRGPGRPPASSRNVKAYHVDKDTNGNYVLPVEVGLHTILSLGTVVYDRAAYHNDRYIYPVGYSTHRPYLSMIDPTRDTIYTSTIEDGGDNPRFVVQAADQPGNPITASSATGAWTPVIRQANSIRNRKHSNAASGPDYFGLSQPTVRKMIQELPNAHKCKNYRMQEFEVHPIGTRGRGKTNRKAKY
;
A
#
# COMPACT_ATOMS: atom_id res chain seq x y z
N MET A 1 -48.33 -74.07 -3.67
CA MET A 1 -48.56 -72.97 -2.70
C MET A 1 -49.19 -71.81 -3.44
N GLY A 2 -50.52 -71.74 -3.48
CA GLY A 2 -51.24 -70.65 -4.13
C GLY A 2 -51.68 -69.59 -3.12
N ARG A 3 -51.79 -68.32 -3.57
CA ARG A 3 -52.99 -67.47 -3.45
C ARG A 3 -52.74 -66.05 -4.00
N HIS A 4 -53.80 -65.56 -4.64
CA HIS A 4 -54.04 -64.23 -5.21
C HIS A 4 -54.23 -63.11 -4.13
N PRO A 5 -54.41 -61.83 -4.52
CA PRO A 5 -53.96 -60.64 -3.80
C PRO A 5 -54.97 -60.06 -2.81
N LYS A 6 -54.55 -59.11 -1.97
CA LYS A 6 -55.44 -58.30 -1.14
C LYS A 6 -55.60 -56.87 -1.69
N ASN A 7 -56.87 -56.51 -1.88
CA ASN A 7 -57.41 -55.19 -2.21
C ASN A 7 -57.17 -54.13 -1.10
N GLN A 8 -56.86 -52.90 -1.55
CA GLN A 8 -57.36 -51.53 -1.19
C GLN A 8 -58.06 -51.26 0.16
N PRO A 9 -57.98 -50.02 0.75
CA PRO A 9 -58.52 -48.76 0.19
C PRO A 9 -57.65 -47.51 0.53
N SER A 10 -57.91 -46.22 0.23
CA SER A 10 -59.07 -45.42 -0.16
C SER A 10 -58.58 -44.09 -0.77
N LYS A 11 -59.40 -43.46 -1.63
CA LYS A 11 -59.25 -42.08 -2.12
C LYS A 11 -59.79 -41.07 -1.09
N THR A 12 -59.12 -39.92 -0.96
CA THR A 12 -59.70 -38.61 -0.56
C THR A 12 -58.64 -37.54 -0.91
N SER A 13 -58.72 -36.97 -2.11
CA SER A 13 -59.38 -35.71 -2.47
C SER A 13 -58.64 -34.43 -2.05
N VAL A 14 -58.03 -33.81 -3.08
CA VAL A 14 -58.00 -32.37 -3.40
C VAL A 14 -57.48 -31.41 -2.34
N GLN A 15 -56.30 -30.83 -2.58
CA GLN A 15 -56.07 -29.39 -2.36
C GLN A 15 -55.11 -28.79 -3.41
N ASN A 16 -55.72 -27.97 -4.28
CA ASN A 16 -55.25 -26.67 -4.79
C ASN A 16 -53.81 -26.53 -5.28
N GLY A 17 -53.69 -26.49 -6.61
CA GLY A 17 -52.50 -26.01 -7.31
C GLY A 17 -52.26 -24.51 -7.09
N SER A 18 -51.04 -24.19 -6.68
CA SER A 18 -50.36 -22.95 -7.04
C SER A 18 -49.30 -23.29 -8.08
N PRO A 19 -49.01 -22.45 -9.10
CA PRO A 19 -48.13 -22.83 -10.19
C PRO A 19 -46.71 -22.93 -9.66
N THR A 20 -46.26 -24.14 -9.35
CA THR A 20 -44.86 -24.40 -9.06
C THR A 20 -44.10 -24.20 -10.37
N ILE A 21 -43.46 -23.04 -10.55
CA ILE A 21 -42.42 -22.89 -11.58
C ILE A 21 -41.45 -24.05 -11.33
N SER A 22 -41.47 -25.01 -12.25
CA SER A 22 -40.75 -26.27 -12.09
C SER A 22 -39.28 -25.95 -11.81
N THR A 23 -38.68 -26.72 -10.91
CA THR A 23 -37.28 -26.55 -10.49
C THR A 23 -36.34 -26.54 -11.70
N TYR A 24 -36.73 -27.20 -12.79
CA TYR A 24 -36.06 -27.20 -14.08
C TYR A 24 -36.03 -25.82 -14.78
N GLU A 25 -37.13 -25.08 -14.78
CA GLU A 25 -37.24 -23.73 -15.34
C GLU A 25 -36.37 -22.74 -14.57
N LYS A 26 -36.36 -22.85 -13.23
CA LYS A 26 -35.45 -22.05 -12.38
C LYS A 26 -33.98 -22.36 -12.68
N TYR A 27 -33.64 -23.64 -12.85
CA TYR A 27 -32.29 -24.06 -13.22
C TYR A 27 -31.87 -23.52 -14.60
N LYS A 28 -32.77 -23.56 -15.59
CA LYS A 28 -32.54 -23.03 -16.94
C LYS A 28 -32.27 -21.52 -16.90
N GLU A 29 -33.04 -20.78 -16.10
CA GLU A 29 -32.89 -19.34 -15.93
C GLU A 29 -31.58 -18.96 -15.21
N ILE A 30 -31.23 -19.71 -14.15
CA ILE A 30 -29.93 -19.54 -13.47
C ILE A 30 -28.76 -19.80 -14.43
N LYS A 31 -28.85 -20.86 -15.24
CA LYS A 31 -27.82 -21.20 -16.24
C LYS A 31 -27.71 -20.17 -17.36
N ARG A 32 -28.81 -19.50 -17.71
CA ARG A 32 -28.81 -18.36 -18.66
C ARG A 32 -28.08 -17.16 -18.05
N LYS A 33 -28.49 -16.73 -16.85
CA LYS A 33 -27.86 -15.61 -16.13
C LYS A 33 -26.38 -15.85 -15.88
N TYR A 34 -25.97 -17.07 -15.55
CA TYR A 34 -24.56 -17.41 -15.36
C TYR A 34 -23.74 -17.21 -16.64
N ARG A 35 -24.29 -17.59 -17.80
CA ARG A 35 -23.62 -17.39 -19.10
C ARG A 35 -23.48 -15.91 -19.44
N GLU A 36 -24.52 -15.12 -19.18
CA GLU A 36 -24.50 -13.66 -19.38
C GLU A 36 -23.49 -12.98 -18.45
N LEU A 37 -23.50 -13.30 -17.16
CA LEU A 37 -22.53 -12.80 -16.18
C LEU A 37 -21.10 -13.18 -16.55
N LYS A 38 -20.88 -14.41 -17.01
CA LYS A 38 -19.55 -14.85 -17.45
C LYS A 38 -19.07 -14.06 -18.67
N LYS A 39 -19.96 -13.80 -19.64
CA LYS A 39 -19.64 -13.00 -20.82
C LYS A 39 -19.30 -11.56 -20.43
N MET A 40 -20.15 -10.92 -19.63
CA MET A 40 -19.94 -9.56 -19.13
C MET A 40 -18.65 -9.44 -18.31
N ASN A 41 -18.34 -10.44 -17.48
CA ASN A 41 -17.08 -10.45 -16.71
C ASN A 41 -15.85 -10.57 -17.62
N ASN A 42 -15.93 -11.33 -18.72
CA ASN A 42 -14.84 -11.39 -19.70
C ASN A 42 -14.67 -10.03 -20.40
N GLU A 43 -15.76 -9.42 -20.86
CA GLU A 43 -15.76 -8.09 -21.51
C GLU A 43 -15.18 -7.02 -20.58
N LEU A 44 -15.58 -7.00 -19.30
CA LEU A 44 -15.07 -6.06 -18.31
C LEU A 44 -13.57 -6.25 -18.05
N ASN A 45 -13.09 -7.50 -18.03
CA ASN A 45 -11.66 -7.78 -17.88
C ASN A 45 -10.85 -7.29 -19.10
N GLU A 46 -11.40 -7.40 -20.31
CA GLU A 46 -10.76 -6.87 -21.53
C GLU A 46 -10.74 -5.34 -21.54
N GLU A 47 -11.83 -4.69 -21.13
CA GLU A 47 -11.90 -3.23 -20.96
C GLU A 47 -10.91 -2.74 -19.88
N TYR A 48 -10.87 -3.41 -18.73
CA TYR A 48 -9.90 -3.11 -17.67
C TYR A 48 -8.45 -3.25 -18.16
N GLY A 49 -8.17 -4.29 -18.95
CA GLY A 49 -6.87 -4.47 -19.60
C GLY A 49 -6.50 -3.35 -20.58
N ARG A 50 -7.48 -2.81 -21.32
CA ARG A 50 -7.29 -1.64 -22.20
C ARG A 50 -7.03 -0.37 -21.39
N ALA A 51 -7.83 -0.11 -20.36
CA ALA A 51 -7.68 1.05 -19.49
C ALA A 51 -6.30 1.10 -18.80
N ILE A 52 -5.76 -0.04 -18.36
CA ILE A 52 -4.41 -0.12 -17.80
C ILE A 52 -3.34 0.30 -18.82
N LYS A 53 -3.47 -0.16 -20.07
CA LYS A 53 -2.50 0.18 -21.14
C LYS A 53 -2.55 1.67 -21.46
N GLU A 54 -3.74 2.25 -21.53
CA GLU A 54 -3.91 3.69 -21.74
C GLU A 54 -3.34 4.50 -20.56
N ALA A 55 -3.64 4.11 -19.32
CA ALA A 55 -3.09 4.77 -18.14
C ALA A 55 -1.55 4.73 -18.12
N ARG A 56 -0.95 3.63 -18.57
CA ARG A 56 0.51 3.54 -18.73
C ARG A 56 1.02 4.50 -19.82
N LYS A 57 0.38 4.54 -20.98
CA LYS A 57 0.76 5.43 -22.08
C LYS A 57 0.69 6.90 -21.64
N CYS A 58 -0.39 7.32 -20.99
CA CYS A 58 -0.53 8.67 -20.46
C CYS A 58 0.55 9.00 -19.42
N LYS A 59 0.95 8.03 -18.59
CA LYS A 59 2.04 8.20 -17.63
C LYS A 59 3.38 8.40 -18.33
N ASP A 60 3.68 7.57 -19.33
CA ASP A 60 4.93 7.65 -20.10
C ASP A 60 5.02 9.00 -20.86
N GLU A 61 3.91 9.47 -21.44
CA GLU A 61 3.81 10.80 -22.06
C GLU A 61 4.03 11.95 -21.05
N ARG A 62 3.39 11.87 -19.88
CA ARG A 62 3.58 12.84 -18.80
C ARG A 62 5.04 12.91 -18.36
N ASP A 63 5.67 11.76 -18.14
CA ASP A 63 7.06 11.70 -17.68
C ASP A 63 8.02 12.27 -18.74
N SER A 64 7.75 12.04 -20.04
CA SER A 64 8.51 12.66 -21.15
C SER A 64 8.32 14.18 -21.22
N LEU A 65 7.12 14.70 -20.98
CA LEU A 65 6.88 16.15 -20.95
C LEU A 65 7.58 16.82 -19.76
N LEU A 66 7.60 16.16 -18.60
CA LEU A 66 8.34 16.63 -17.43
C LEU A 66 9.84 16.71 -17.71
N GLU A 67 10.40 15.71 -18.40
CA GLU A 67 11.81 15.73 -18.82
C GLU A 67 12.11 16.87 -19.79
N LYS A 68 11.23 17.12 -20.77
CA LYS A 68 11.36 18.28 -21.68
C LYS A 68 11.30 19.62 -20.94
N LEU A 69 10.40 19.77 -19.98
CA LEU A 69 10.30 20.97 -19.15
C LEU A 69 11.54 21.18 -18.29
N ALA A 70 12.05 20.12 -17.66
CA ALA A 70 13.29 20.19 -16.89
C ALA A 70 14.49 20.57 -17.77
N THR A 71 14.57 20.02 -18.98
CA THR A 71 15.64 20.34 -19.95
C THR A 71 15.58 21.80 -20.41
N ASN A 72 14.37 22.31 -20.68
CA ASN A 72 14.19 23.71 -21.06
C ASN A 72 14.54 24.67 -19.91
N TYR A 73 14.22 24.31 -18.67
CA TYR A 73 14.61 25.10 -17.48
C TYR A 73 16.13 25.22 -17.34
N VAL A 74 16.87 24.12 -17.53
CA VAL A 74 18.35 24.12 -17.48
C VAL A 74 18.97 24.92 -18.64
N ASN A 75 18.32 24.93 -19.81
CA ASN A 75 18.76 25.73 -20.96
C ASN A 75 18.49 27.24 -20.78
N GLU A 76 17.40 27.62 -20.11
CA GLU A 76 17.10 29.03 -19.75
C GLU A 76 18.10 29.59 -18.71
N GLU A 77 18.54 28.79 -17.73
CA GLU A 77 19.60 29.20 -16.80
C GLU A 77 20.97 29.33 -17.48
N SER A 78 21.29 28.43 -18.42
CA SER A 78 22.56 28.46 -19.16
C SER A 78 22.67 29.64 -20.13
N THR A 79 21.56 30.06 -20.73
CA THR A 79 21.49 31.25 -21.60
C THR A 79 21.52 32.55 -20.78
N SER A 80 20.86 32.58 -19.63
CA SER A 80 20.92 33.69 -18.65
C SER A 80 22.34 33.93 -18.12
N PHE A 81 23.10 32.86 -17.83
CA PHE A 81 24.49 32.95 -17.35
C PHE A 81 25.46 33.49 -18.43
N MET A 82 25.29 33.08 -19.69
CA MET A 82 26.12 33.59 -20.79
C MET A 82 25.82 35.05 -21.18
N ASP A 83 24.57 35.52 -21.05
CA ASP A 83 24.22 36.91 -21.32
C ASP A 83 24.66 37.86 -20.20
N HIS A 84 24.71 37.41 -18.95
CA HIS A 84 25.20 38.21 -17.82
C HIS A 84 26.71 38.50 -17.94
N GLN A 85 27.49 37.56 -18.47
CA GLN A 85 28.93 37.73 -18.69
C GLN A 85 29.26 38.70 -19.85
N ARG A 86 28.36 38.85 -20.83
CA ARG A 86 28.52 39.78 -21.96
C ARG A 86 28.21 41.24 -21.60
N ARG A 87 27.34 41.49 -20.60
CA ARG A 87 26.95 42.84 -20.16
C ARG A 87 27.97 43.56 -19.27
N LEU A 88 29.00 42.88 -18.75
CA LEU A 88 30.02 43.50 -17.90
C LEU A 88 31.14 44.24 -18.66
N LYS A 89 31.03 44.43 -19.98
CA LYS A 89 32.05 45.10 -20.81
C LYS A 89 31.67 46.45 -21.43
N ASN A 90 30.58 47.08 -21.01
CA ASN A 90 30.30 48.46 -21.44
C ASN A 90 29.54 49.24 -20.35
N PRO A 91 30.20 50.18 -19.63
CA PRO A 91 29.51 51.09 -18.74
C PRO A 91 29.09 52.30 -19.56
N LEU A 92 27.79 52.43 -19.82
CA LEU A 92 27.05 53.69 -19.99
C LEU A 92 25.72 53.36 -20.68
N ILE A 93 24.64 53.43 -19.89
CA ILE A 93 23.35 54.06 -20.20
C ILE A 93 22.40 53.57 -19.10
N ALA A 94 22.16 54.47 -18.15
CA ALA A 94 21.06 54.36 -17.22
C ALA A 94 19.77 54.67 -17.98
N TYR A 95 18.79 53.76 -17.99
CA TYR A 95 17.37 54.11 -18.11
C TYR A 95 16.49 53.06 -17.42
N ASN A 96 15.56 53.58 -16.62
CA ASN A 96 14.44 52.95 -15.92
C ASN A 96 13.88 51.65 -16.52
N GLU A 97 13.78 50.61 -15.69
CA GLU A 97 12.77 49.56 -15.87
C GLU A 97 11.98 49.30 -14.57
N ARG A 98 10.68 49.11 -14.77
CA ARG A 98 9.61 48.94 -13.78
C ARG A 98 9.73 47.59 -13.05
N PRO A 99 9.10 47.40 -11.88
CA PRO A 99 9.20 46.15 -11.13
C PRO A 99 8.40 45.03 -11.80
N THR A 100 9.08 44.04 -12.38
CA THR A 100 8.48 42.80 -12.91
C THR A 100 8.17 41.80 -11.78
N THR A 101 7.34 42.22 -10.82
CA THR A 101 6.76 41.35 -9.78
C THR A 101 5.27 41.05 -10.02
N GLN A 102 4.77 41.24 -11.25
CA GLN A 102 3.34 41.07 -11.56
C GLN A 102 2.98 39.88 -12.49
N ILE A 103 3.90 38.99 -12.85
CA ILE A 103 3.56 37.83 -13.72
C ILE A 103 3.28 36.54 -12.93
N ALA A 104 3.47 36.53 -11.61
CA ALA A 104 3.22 35.35 -10.76
C ALA A 104 2.00 35.49 -9.82
N ARG A 105 0.93 36.17 -10.24
CA ARG A 105 -0.30 36.27 -9.41
C ARG A 105 -1.64 35.97 -10.10
N ASN A 106 -1.69 35.62 -11.39
CA ASN A 106 -2.98 35.43 -12.09
C ASN A 106 -3.20 34.02 -12.69
N ILE A 107 -2.82 32.95 -12.00
CA ILE A 107 -3.24 31.57 -12.36
C ILE A 107 -4.14 30.93 -11.29
N VAL A 108 -4.24 31.53 -10.10
CA VAL A 108 -5.22 31.12 -9.08
C VAL A 108 -6.30 32.18 -9.06
N ASN A 109 -7.26 32.09 -10.00
CA ASN A 109 -8.62 32.63 -9.95
C ASN A 109 -9.17 32.58 -11.38
N ASP A 110 -9.69 31.42 -11.81
CA ASP A 110 -10.78 31.24 -12.79
C ASP A 110 -10.91 29.77 -13.22
N ILE A 111 -11.16 28.87 -12.25
CA ILE A 111 -11.74 27.55 -12.55
C ILE A 111 -13.12 27.51 -11.89
N PRO A 112 -14.21 27.38 -12.66
CA PRO A 112 -15.53 27.10 -12.12
C PRO A 112 -15.48 25.80 -11.30
N ALA A 113 -15.86 25.89 -10.02
CA ALA A 113 -15.99 24.74 -9.14
C ALA A 113 -17.14 23.83 -9.59
N VAL A 114 -16.86 22.91 -10.51
CA VAL A 114 -17.73 21.76 -10.81
C VAL A 114 -16.88 20.50 -10.97
N SER A 115 -16.36 20.03 -9.84
CA SER A 115 -15.80 18.69 -9.71
C SER A 115 -16.93 17.68 -9.55
N SER A 116 -17.44 17.13 -10.65
CA SER A 116 -18.18 15.85 -10.60
C SER A 116 -17.17 14.71 -10.56
N SER A 117 -16.53 14.52 -9.42
CA SER A 117 -15.90 13.24 -9.10
C SER A 117 -16.99 12.19 -9.01
N SER A 118 -16.99 11.20 -9.90
CA SER A 118 -17.74 9.95 -9.74
C SER A 118 -17.10 9.10 -8.63
N ALA A 119 -17.10 9.64 -7.41
CA ALA A 119 -16.99 8.84 -6.21
C ALA A 119 -18.27 8.01 -6.13
N ALA A 120 -18.14 6.68 -6.16
CA ALA A 120 -19.25 5.77 -5.89
C ALA A 120 -19.93 6.22 -4.59
N LYS A 121 -21.21 6.63 -4.69
CA LYS A 121 -22.04 7.03 -3.55
C LYS A 121 -22.02 5.91 -2.51
N ARG A 122 -21.23 6.09 -1.44
CA ARG A 122 -21.39 5.32 -0.22
C ARG A 122 -22.74 5.73 0.36
N GLY A 123 -23.64 4.75 0.49
CA GLY A 123 -24.97 4.95 1.06
C GLY A 123 -24.90 5.57 2.47
N PRO A 124 -25.99 6.18 2.94
CA PRO A 124 -26.03 6.82 4.24
C PRO A 124 -25.94 5.77 5.34
N GLY A 125 -25.09 6.02 6.34
CA GLY A 125 -25.12 5.26 7.60
C GLY A 125 -24.14 4.09 7.71
N ARG A 126 -22.84 4.32 7.48
CA ARG A 126 -21.86 3.57 8.31
C ARG A 126 -21.56 4.43 9.53
N PRO A 127 -21.91 4.00 10.76
CA PRO A 127 -21.45 4.70 11.95
C PRO A 127 -19.92 4.84 11.89
N PRO A 128 -19.33 5.89 12.51
CA PRO A 128 -17.88 5.94 12.67
C PRO A 128 -17.47 4.57 13.19
N ALA A 129 -16.58 3.89 12.46
CA ALA A 129 -16.14 2.57 12.87
C ALA A 129 -15.64 2.74 14.30
N SER A 130 -16.35 2.13 15.26
CA SER A 130 -15.90 2.09 16.65
C SER A 130 -14.43 1.70 16.65
N SER A 131 -13.63 2.31 17.53
CA SER A 131 -12.24 1.92 17.74
C SER A 131 -12.22 0.42 18.01
N ARG A 132 -12.04 -0.37 16.95
CA ARG A 132 -11.92 -1.81 17.09
C ARG A 132 -10.55 -1.98 17.70
N ASN A 133 -10.53 -2.33 18.97
CA ASN A 133 -9.33 -2.64 19.73
C ASN A 133 -8.38 -3.47 18.86
N VAL A 134 -7.20 -2.92 18.62
CA VAL A 134 -6.21 -3.59 17.77
C VAL A 134 -5.47 -4.58 18.65
N LYS A 135 -5.56 -5.86 18.32
CA LYS A 135 -4.94 -6.94 19.11
C LYS A 135 -3.43 -6.88 19.01
N ALA A 136 -2.77 -6.55 20.10
CA ALA A 136 -1.32 -6.56 20.24
C ALA A 136 -0.89 -7.67 21.22
N TYR A 137 0.33 -8.17 21.05
CA TYR A 137 0.91 -9.14 21.97
C TYR A 137 1.75 -8.44 23.03
N HIS A 138 1.88 -9.05 24.20
CA HIS A 138 2.82 -8.62 25.22
C HIS A 138 4.26 -8.71 24.69
N VAL A 139 5.06 -7.68 24.97
CA VAL A 139 6.51 -7.65 24.76
C VAL A 139 7.13 -7.14 26.04
N ASP A 140 8.14 -7.84 26.52
CA ASP A 140 8.78 -7.56 27.80
C ASP A 140 9.50 -6.21 27.76
N LYS A 141 9.55 -5.56 28.92
CA LYS A 141 10.27 -4.31 29.14
C LYS A 141 11.35 -4.52 30.19
N ASP A 142 12.46 -3.79 30.05
CA ASP A 142 13.53 -3.75 31.03
C ASP A 142 13.13 -2.94 32.27
N THR A 143 14.03 -2.85 33.25
CA THR A 143 13.83 -2.07 34.48
C THR A 143 13.64 -0.57 34.23
N ASN A 144 14.07 -0.08 33.07
CA ASN A 144 13.96 1.32 32.66
C ASN A 144 12.66 1.58 31.87
N GLY A 145 11.82 0.56 31.67
CA GLY A 145 10.57 0.65 30.91
C GLY A 145 10.76 0.63 29.38
N ASN A 146 11.97 0.36 28.89
CA ASN A 146 12.24 0.18 27.47
C ASN A 146 11.89 -1.24 27.05
N TYR A 147 11.42 -1.43 25.81
CA TYR A 147 11.22 -2.76 25.26
C TYR A 147 12.53 -3.54 25.16
N VAL A 148 12.52 -4.80 25.57
CA VAL A 148 13.66 -5.70 25.42
C VAL A 148 13.77 -6.12 23.96
N LEU A 149 14.87 -5.76 23.30
CA LEU A 149 15.16 -6.05 21.90
C LEU A 149 16.47 -6.86 21.80
N PRO A 150 16.64 -7.69 20.75
CA PRO A 150 15.71 -7.93 19.65
C PRO A 150 14.49 -8.78 20.05
N VAL A 151 13.35 -8.56 19.38
CA VAL A 151 12.12 -9.35 19.62
C VAL A 151 11.44 -9.77 18.32
N GLU A 152 10.90 -10.99 18.28
CA GLU A 152 10.12 -11.50 17.14
C GLU A 152 8.65 -11.07 17.22
N VAL A 153 8.16 -10.43 16.16
CA VAL A 153 6.76 -10.03 15.99
C VAL A 153 6.28 -10.49 14.61
N GLY A 154 5.63 -11.65 14.58
CA GLY A 154 5.13 -12.25 13.34
C GLY A 154 6.27 -12.76 12.46
N LEU A 155 6.50 -12.13 11.31
CA LEU A 155 7.58 -12.47 10.37
C LEU A 155 8.82 -11.57 10.51
N HIS A 156 8.80 -10.68 11.49
CA HIS A 156 9.80 -9.64 11.68
C HIS A 156 10.53 -9.86 12.99
N THR A 157 11.85 -9.67 12.99
CA THR A 157 12.62 -9.49 14.21
C THR A 157 12.90 -7.99 14.35
N ILE A 158 12.34 -7.36 15.36
CA ILE A 158 12.56 -5.93 15.64
C ILE A 158 13.90 -5.78 16.35
N LEU A 159 14.81 -5.02 15.76
CA LEU A 159 16.17 -4.81 16.25
C LEU A 159 16.29 -3.50 17.02
N SER A 160 15.62 -2.47 16.51
CA SER A 160 15.59 -1.13 17.10
C SER A 160 14.26 -0.47 16.78
N LEU A 161 13.67 0.21 17.77
CA LEU A 161 12.46 1.00 17.58
C LEU A 161 12.76 2.43 17.09
N GLY A 162 14.01 2.89 17.17
CA GLY A 162 14.43 4.22 16.75
C GLY A 162 13.94 5.35 17.65
N THR A 163 14.00 6.58 17.13
CA THR A 163 13.58 7.81 17.81
C THR A 163 12.52 8.54 17.00
N VAL A 164 11.45 8.97 17.66
CA VAL A 164 10.34 9.68 17.02
C VAL A 164 10.76 11.08 16.61
N VAL A 165 10.57 11.39 15.33
CA VAL A 165 10.69 12.73 14.76
C VAL A 165 9.27 13.30 14.62
N TYR A 166 8.92 14.23 15.52
CA TYR A 166 7.56 14.78 15.62
C TYR A 166 7.42 16.18 15.00
N ASP A 167 8.54 16.88 14.85
CA ASP A 167 8.65 18.25 14.34
C ASP A 167 8.59 18.33 12.81
N ARG A 168 8.91 17.24 12.11
CA ARG A 168 8.82 17.12 10.65
C ARG A 168 7.62 16.27 10.23
N ALA A 169 6.70 16.88 9.46
CA ALA A 169 5.41 16.29 9.12
C ALA A 169 5.50 14.99 8.28
N ALA A 170 6.58 14.79 7.51
CA ALA A 170 6.75 13.60 6.67
C ALA A 170 7.11 12.32 7.47
N TYR A 171 7.51 12.44 8.74
CA TYR A 171 7.90 11.32 9.58
C TYR A 171 6.72 10.64 10.28
N HIS A 172 5.49 11.07 10.01
CA HIS A 172 4.29 10.41 10.49
C HIS A 172 3.08 10.74 9.62
N ASN A 173 2.14 9.81 9.52
CA ASN A 173 0.82 10.03 8.92
C ASN A 173 -0.27 9.53 9.88
N ASP A 174 -1.52 9.51 9.42
CA ASP A 174 -2.67 9.08 10.22
C ASP A 174 -2.56 7.66 10.77
N ARG A 175 -1.74 6.80 10.17
CA ARG A 175 -1.66 5.38 10.51
C ARG A 175 -0.32 4.94 11.10
N TYR A 176 0.77 5.62 10.76
CA TYR A 176 2.14 5.20 11.08
C TYR A 176 3.00 6.38 11.54
N ILE A 177 3.90 6.09 12.47
CA ILE A 177 5.06 6.92 12.78
C ILE A 177 6.28 6.21 12.16
N TYR A 178 7.23 6.99 11.64
CA TYR A 178 8.46 6.50 11.01
C TYR A 178 9.68 6.95 11.85
N PRO A 179 10.04 6.23 12.92
CA PRO A 179 11.16 6.64 13.77
C PRO A 179 12.50 6.51 13.06
N VAL A 180 13.38 7.50 13.23
CA VAL A 180 14.76 7.43 12.74
C VAL A 180 15.53 6.39 13.55
N GLY A 181 16.27 5.51 12.88
CA GLY A 181 16.99 4.39 13.50
C GLY A 181 16.12 3.16 13.77
N TYR A 182 14.84 3.16 13.36
CA TYR A 182 14.02 1.95 13.38
C TYR A 182 14.64 0.89 12.47
N SER A 183 14.77 -0.35 12.95
CA SER A 183 15.40 -1.43 12.20
C SER A 183 14.78 -2.80 12.47
N THR A 184 14.64 -3.60 11.41
CA THR A 184 14.05 -4.96 11.47
C THR A 184 14.77 -5.94 10.56
N HIS A 185 14.77 -7.22 10.95
CA HIS A 185 15.03 -8.33 10.04
C HIS A 185 13.73 -8.94 9.55
N ARG A 186 13.74 -9.39 8.29
CA ARG A 186 12.69 -10.22 7.70
C ARG A 186 13.30 -11.25 6.75
N PRO A 187 13.09 -12.55 6.97
CA PRO A 187 13.40 -13.58 5.97
C PRO A 187 12.55 -13.39 4.72
N TYR A 188 13.18 -13.39 3.55
CA TYR A 188 12.49 -13.36 2.27
C TYR A 188 13.34 -13.96 1.15
N LEU A 189 12.75 -14.17 -0.02
CA LEU A 189 13.42 -14.69 -1.22
C LEU A 189 14.67 -13.86 -1.56
N SER A 190 15.79 -14.52 -1.88
CA SER A 190 16.99 -13.82 -2.38
C SER A 190 16.73 -13.17 -3.74
N MET A 191 17.37 -12.00 -3.96
CA MET A 191 17.39 -11.27 -5.23
C MET A 191 18.46 -11.77 -6.21
N ILE A 192 19.41 -12.57 -5.75
CA ILE A 192 20.56 -13.05 -6.54
C ILE A 192 20.61 -14.58 -6.65
N ASP A 193 19.95 -15.30 -5.75
CA ASP A 193 19.86 -16.76 -5.78
C ASP A 193 18.38 -17.20 -5.88
N PRO A 194 17.95 -17.86 -6.98
CA PRO A 194 16.57 -18.30 -7.14
C PRO A 194 16.17 -19.46 -6.21
N THR A 195 17.15 -20.16 -5.63
CA THR A 195 16.96 -21.38 -4.82
C THR A 195 16.94 -21.11 -3.32
N ARG A 196 17.37 -19.93 -2.90
CA ARG A 196 17.55 -19.57 -1.49
C ARG A 196 16.73 -18.38 -1.03
N ASP A 197 16.52 -18.35 0.27
CA ASP A 197 16.06 -17.19 1.01
C ASP A 197 17.26 -16.51 1.68
N THR A 198 17.07 -15.25 2.05
CA THR A 198 18.05 -14.42 2.73
C THR A 198 17.35 -13.55 3.78
N ILE A 199 18.12 -12.98 4.68
CA ILE A 199 17.61 -12.00 5.64
C ILE A 199 17.73 -10.61 5.02
N TYR A 200 16.66 -9.85 5.08
CA TYR A 200 16.66 -8.44 4.74
C TYR A 200 16.62 -7.59 6.00
N THR A 201 17.55 -6.66 6.13
CA THR A 201 17.55 -5.62 7.14
C THR A 201 16.84 -4.40 6.55
N SER A 202 15.69 -4.03 7.14
CA SER A 202 14.96 -2.81 6.77
C SER A 202 15.19 -1.74 7.83
N THR A 203 15.64 -0.56 7.42
CA THR A 203 15.98 0.56 8.32
C THR A 203 15.31 1.85 7.86
N ILE A 204 14.92 2.71 8.81
CA ILE A 204 14.46 4.07 8.54
C ILE A 204 15.55 5.04 9.01
N GLU A 205 16.12 5.80 8.09
CA GLU A 205 17.16 6.78 8.34
C GLU A 205 16.61 8.22 8.26
N ASP A 206 17.36 9.16 8.85
CA ASP A 206 17.06 10.59 8.71
C ASP A 206 17.42 11.07 7.30
N GLY A 207 16.42 11.36 6.49
CA GLY A 207 16.59 11.88 5.13
C GLY A 207 16.45 13.40 5.00
N GLY A 208 16.57 14.14 6.10
CA GLY A 208 16.25 15.57 6.14
C GLY A 208 14.75 15.76 6.21
N ASP A 209 14.13 16.42 5.24
CA ASP A 209 12.69 16.72 5.27
C ASP A 209 11.80 15.48 5.25
N ASN A 210 12.29 14.36 4.71
CA ASN A 210 11.54 13.11 4.57
C ASN A 210 12.32 11.92 5.13
N PRO A 211 11.66 10.90 5.69
CA PRO A 211 12.31 9.65 6.09
C PRO A 211 12.91 8.93 4.88
N ARG A 212 14.09 8.35 5.06
CA ARG A 212 14.72 7.49 4.06
C ARG A 212 14.56 6.03 4.46
N PHE A 213 13.94 5.24 3.60
CA PHE A 213 13.71 3.81 3.81
C PHE A 213 14.78 3.01 3.09
N VAL A 214 15.52 2.19 3.83
CA VAL A 214 16.66 1.41 3.34
C VAL A 214 16.39 -0.07 3.55
N VAL A 215 16.70 -0.89 2.55
CA VAL A 215 16.59 -2.35 2.61
C VAL A 215 17.89 -2.97 2.13
N GLN A 216 18.57 -3.71 3.00
CA GLN A 216 19.84 -4.39 2.73
C GLN A 216 19.65 -5.90 2.81
N ALA A 217 20.02 -6.63 1.76
CA ALA A 217 20.03 -8.09 1.76
C ALA A 217 21.35 -8.62 2.36
N ALA A 218 21.28 -9.60 3.26
CA ALA A 218 22.47 -10.14 3.92
C ALA A 218 23.44 -10.86 2.95
N ASP A 219 22.91 -11.42 1.86
CA ASP A 219 23.65 -12.09 0.79
C ASP A 219 24.14 -11.13 -0.31
N GLN A 220 23.82 -9.83 -0.21
CA GLN A 220 24.30 -8.81 -1.14
C GLN A 220 24.78 -7.54 -0.40
N PRO A 221 25.74 -7.66 0.53
CA PRO A 221 26.20 -6.55 1.37
C PRO A 221 26.75 -5.38 0.54
N GLY A 222 26.52 -4.15 1.01
CA GLY A 222 27.02 -2.94 0.36
C GLY A 222 26.19 -2.47 -0.84
N ASN A 223 25.10 -3.16 -1.19
CA ASN A 223 24.16 -2.75 -2.22
C ASN A 223 22.73 -2.56 -1.66
N PRO A 224 22.52 -1.57 -0.77
CA PRO A 224 21.21 -1.33 -0.19
C PRO A 224 20.26 -0.66 -1.20
N ILE A 225 18.99 -1.05 -1.16
CA ILE A 225 17.93 -0.39 -1.91
C ILE A 225 17.35 0.72 -1.03
N THR A 226 17.36 1.95 -1.56
CA THR A 226 16.94 3.15 -0.83
C THR A 226 15.77 3.83 -1.54
N ALA A 227 14.77 4.29 -0.78
CA ALA A 227 13.63 5.04 -1.30
C ALA A 227 13.03 6.01 -0.28
N SER A 228 12.16 6.91 -0.74
CA SER A 228 11.38 7.83 0.12
C SER A 228 10.13 7.18 0.76
N SER A 229 9.87 5.90 0.49
CA SER A 229 8.77 5.16 1.11
C SER A 229 9.12 3.70 1.31
N ALA A 230 8.51 3.07 2.33
CA ALA A 230 8.66 1.64 2.60
C ALA A 230 8.28 0.77 1.38
N THR A 231 7.24 1.16 0.64
CA THR A 231 6.81 0.46 -0.58
C THR A 231 7.87 0.63 -1.67
N GLY A 232 8.37 1.85 -1.86
CA GLY A 232 9.43 2.12 -2.84
C GLY A 232 10.70 1.31 -2.60
N ALA A 233 11.07 1.05 -1.35
CA ALA A 233 12.26 0.25 -1.03
C ALA A 233 12.04 -1.25 -1.25
N TRP A 234 10.85 -1.79 -0.97
CA TRP A 234 10.56 -3.23 -1.13
C TRP A 234 10.10 -3.64 -2.52
N THR A 235 9.49 -2.75 -3.32
CA THR A 235 9.04 -3.08 -4.67
C THR A 235 10.18 -3.59 -5.56
N PRO A 236 11.38 -2.98 -5.61
CA PRO A 236 12.51 -3.51 -6.37
C PRO A 236 12.93 -4.91 -5.89
N VAL A 237 12.94 -5.16 -4.58
CA VAL A 237 13.25 -6.48 -4.01
C VAL A 237 12.31 -7.55 -4.54
N ILE A 238 11.01 -7.30 -4.44
CA ILE A 238 9.98 -8.26 -4.88
C ILE A 238 10.08 -8.49 -6.39
N ARG A 239 10.24 -7.42 -7.17
CA ARG A 239 10.38 -7.50 -8.63
C ARG A 239 11.58 -8.35 -9.02
N GLN A 240 12.74 -8.12 -8.41
CA GLN A 240 13.96 -8.84 -8.71
C GLN A 240 13.86 -10.31 -8.29
N ALA A 241 13.40 -10.59 -7.07
CA ALA A 241 13.20 -11.95 -6.57
C ALA A 241 12.21 -12.77 -7.41
N ASN A 242 11.15 -12.13 -7.93
CA ASN A 242 10.21 -12.76 -8.86
C ASN A 242 10.83 -12.97 -10.25
N SER A 243 11.62 -12.00 -10.74
CA SER A 243 12.27 -12.04 -12.05
C SER A 243 13.20 -13.24 -12.17
N ILE A 244 14.11 -13.44 -11.21
CA ILE A 244 15.07 -14.56 -11.25
C ILE A 244 14.41 -15.95 -11.14
N ARG A 245 13.14 -16.00 -10.70
CA ARG A 245 12.33 -17.22 -10.58
C ARG A 245 11.31 -17.38 -11.69
N ASN A 246 11.30 -16.50 -12.70
CA ASN A 246 10.32 -16.48 -13.80
C ASN A 246 8.86 -16.53 -13.31
N ARG A 247 8.59 -15.88 -12.16
CA ARG A 247 7.27 -15.89 -11.51
C ARG A 247 6.41 -14.74 -12.02
N LYS A 248 5.26 -15.05 -12.62
CA LYS A 248 4.20 -14.07 -12.95
C LYS A 248 3.32 -13.77 -11.73
N HIS A 249 3.91 -13.25 -10.66
CA HIS A 249 3.18 -12.85 -9.46
C HIS A 249 2.94 -11.34 -9.44
N SER A 250 1.96 -10.90 -8.65
CA SER A 250 1.77 -9.47 -8.39
C SER A 250 3.03 -8.89 -7.74
N ASN A 251 3.54 -7.80 -8.32
CA ASN A 251 4.65 -7.03 -7.77
C ASN A 251 4.16 -5.98 -6.75
N ALA A 252 2.90 -6.07 -6.30
CA ALA A 252 2.36 -5.17 -5.29
C ALA A 252 2.97 -5.50 -3.91
N ALA A 253 3.77 -4.56 -3.40
CA ALA A 253 4.27 -4.59 -2.04
C ALA A 253 3.33 -3.78 -1.14
N SER A 254 2.95 -4.33 0.01
CA SER A 254 2.48 -3.51 1.13
C SER A 254 3.72 -3.11 1.93
N GLY A 255 4.41 -2.04 1.52
CA GLY A 255 5.68 -1.62 2.12
C GLY A 255 5.69 -1.57 3.65
N PRO A 256 4.67 -0.95 4.30
CA PRO A 256 4.56 -0.96 5.76
C PRO A 256 4.46 -2.36 6.38
N ASP A 257 3.84 -3.33 5.71
CA ASP A 257 3.83 -4.72 6.19
C ASP A 257 5.22 -5.35 6.08
N TYR A 258 5.95 -5.09 4.99
CA TYR A 258 7.29 -5.62 4.80
C TYR A 258 8.31 -5.04 5.79
N PHE A 259 8.16 -3.77 6.19
CA PHE A 259 8.93 -3.15 7.28
C PHE A 259 8.44 -3.53 8.70
N GLY A 260 7.32 -4.25 8.83
CA GLY A 260 6.73 -4.63 10.11
C GLY A 260 5.88 -3.54 10.79
N LEU A 261 5.86 -2.33 10.23
CA LEU A 261 5.13 -1.16 10.74
C LEU A 261 3.61 -1.38 10.82
N SER A 262 3.05 -2.30 10.05
CA SER A 262 1.62 -2.66 10.15
C SER A 262 1.29 -3.59 11.30
N GLN A 263 2.27 -4.25 11.90
CA GLN A 263 2.01 -5.16 13.00
C GLN A 263 1.46 -4.39 14.19
N PRO A 264 0.29 -4.76 14.75
CA PRO A 264 -0.28 -4.10 15.91
C PRO A 264 0.69 -3.94 17.08
N THR A 265 1.44 -5.00 17.41
CA THR A 265 2.44 -4.96 18.48
C THR A 265 3.53 -3.93 18.18
N VAL A 266 4.04 -3.86 16.94
CA VAL A 266 5.05 -2.86 16.55
C VAL A 266 4.48 -1.45 16.63
N ARG A 267 3.25 -1.22 16.15
CA ARG A 267 2.59 0.10 16.28
C ARG A 267 2.42 0.51 17.74
N LYS A 268 2.02 -0.42 18.61
CA LYS A 268 1.94 -0.17 20.06
C LYS A 268 3.32 0.20 20.62
N MET A 269 4.36 -0.57 20.29
CA MET A 269 5.72 -0.29 20.76
C MET A 269 6.19 1.10 20.32
N ILE A 270 5.96 1.48 19.06
CA ILE A 270 6.31 2.81 18.52
C ILE A 270 5.47 3.92 19.16
N GLN A 271 4.17 3.70 19.38
CA GLN A 271 3.27 4.69 19.99
C GLN A 271 3.65 4.98 21.46
N GLU A 272 4.32 4.06 22.13
CA GLU A 272 4.82 4.24 23.50
C GLU A 272 6.20 4.91 23.58
N LEU A 273 6.84 5.19 22.44
CA LEU A 273 8.10 5.92 22.43
C LEU A 273 7.91 7.38 22.89
N PRO A 274 8.96 8.00 23.47
CA PRO A 274 8.97 9.42 23.74
C PRO A 274 8.59 10.24 22.50
N ASN A 275 7.80 11.30 22.72
CA ASN A 275 7.29 12.22 21.68
C ASN A 275 6.29 11.63 20.66
N ALA A 276 5.91 10.36 20.72
CA ALA A 276 4.89 9.81 19.81
C ALA A 276 3.55 10.58 19.88
N HIS A 277 3.16 11.03 21.08
CA HIS A 277 1.96 11.86 21.29
C HIS A 277 2.04 13.25 20.65
N LYS A 278 3.23 13.73 20.24
CA LYS A 278 3.43 15.04 19.59
C LYS A 278 3.26 14.97 18.07
N CYS A 279 3.18 13.77 17.49
CA CYS A 279 2.98 13.55 16.06
C CYS A 279 1.57 13.99 15.63
N LYS A 280 1.43 15.25 15.19
CA LYS A 280 0.14 15.90 14.92
C LYS A 280 -0.76 15.16 13.93
N ASN A 281 -0.18 14.50 12.93
CA ASN A 281 -0.95 13.76 11.94
C ASN A 281 -1.30 12.34 12.39
N TYR A 282 -0.66 11.80 13.43
CA TYR A 282 -0.83 10.41 13.85
C TYR A 282 -2.08 10.22 14.70
N ARG A 283 -2.89 9.21 14.36
CA ARG A 283 -4.05 8.83 15.16
C ARG A 283 -3.66 7.77 16.18
N MET A 284 -3.70 8.15 17.45
CA MET A 284 -3.49 7.24 18.58
C MET A 284 -4.48 6.08 18.50
N GLN A 285 -3.97 4.87 18.70
CA GLN A 285 -4.73 3.63 18.66
C GLN A 285 -4.86 3.04 20.06
N GLU A 286 -6.01 2.44 20.33
CA GLU A 286 -6.25 1.62 21.50
C GLU A 286 -5.87 0.17 21.18
N PHE A 287 -5.03 -0.42 22.03
CA PHE A 287 -4.53 -1.78 21.85
C PHE A 287 -5.04 -2.69 22.96
N GLU A 288 -5.66 -3.79 22.58
CA GLU A 288 -5.97 -4.89 23.51
C GLU A 288 -4.75 -5.82 23.55
N VAL A 289 -4.09 -5.88 24.71
CA VAL A 289 -2.88 -6.69 24.89
C VAL A 289 -3.28 -8.09 25.34
N HIS A 290 -3.00 -9.09 24.51
CA HIS A 290 -3.23 -10.47 24.88
C HIS A 290 -2.09 -11.03 25.76
N PRO A 291 -2.41 -11.83 26.79
CA PRO A 291 -1.42 -12.34 27.73
C PRO A 291 -0.38 -13.26 27.09
N ILE A 292 0.76 -13.36 27.77
CA ILE A 292 1.91 -14.20 27.44
C ILE A 292 1.44 -15.66 27.23
N GLY A 293 1.70 -16.23 26.05
CA GLY A 293 1.44 -17.65 25.76
C GLY A 293 0.63 -17.92 24.49
N THR A 294 -0.13 -16.96 23.98
CA THR A 294 -0.72 -17.07 22.63
C THR A 294 0.27 -16.58 21.58
N ARG A 295 1.35 -17.36 21.36
CA ARG A 295 2.14 -17.21 20.13
C ARG A 295 1.15 -17.27 18.98
N GLY A 296 1.00 -16.16 18.25
CA GLY A 296 0.24 -16.12 17.02
C GLY A 296 0.85 -17.10 16.04
N ARG A 297 0.42 -18.37 16.11
CA ARG A 297 0.63 -19.35 15.04
C ARG A 297 -0.10 -18.78 13.84
N GLY A 298 0.61 -18.00 13.03
CA GLY A 298 0.23 -17.77 11.66
C GLY A 298 -0.14 -19.13 11.08
N LYS A 299 -1.34 -19.26 10.54
CA LYS A 299 -1.79 -20.47 9.87
C LYS A 299 -0.80 -20.73 8.73
N THR A 300 0.20 -21.56 8.98
CA THR A 300 1.06 -22.11 7.93
C THR A 300 0.15 -22.99 7.10
N ASN A 301 -0.22 -22.52 5.92
CA ASN A 301 -0.88 -23.34 4.92
C ASN A 301 0.14 -24.36 4.39
N ARG A 302 0.40 -25.41 5.16
CA ARG A 302 1.04 -26.63 4.66
C ARG A 302 -0.03 -27.45 3.96
N LYS A 303 -0.13 -27.28 2.65
CA LYS A 303 -0.42 -28.37 1.72
C LYS A 303 0.36 -28.14 0.43
N ALA A 304 1.64 -28.47 0.47
CA ALA A 304 2.24 -29.15 -0.67
C ALA A 304 1.78 -30.61 -0.58
N LYS A 305 1.04 -31.07 -1.60
CA LYS A 305 0.99 -32.49 -1.94
C LYS A 305 1.59 -32.59 -3.33
N TYR A 306 2.55 -33.50 -3.42
CA TYR A 306 3.13 -34.07 -4.62
C TYR A 306 2.06 -34.44 -5.64
#